data_AF-A0A1F9NTU9-F1
#
_entry.id   AF-A0A1F9NTU9-F1
#
_cell.length_a   1.000
_cell.length_b   1.000
_cell.length_c   1.000
_cell.angle_alpha   90.00
_cell.angle_beta   90.00
_cell.angle_gamma   90.00
#
_symmetry.space_group_name_H-M   'P 1'
#
loop_
_entity.id
_entity.type
_entity.pdbx_description
1 polymer ?
#
loop_
_entity_poly.entity_id
_entity_poly.type
_entity_poly.pdbx_seq_one_letter_code
_entity_poly.pdbx_strand_id
1 'polypeptide(L)'
;MYWNLKSMNVVGMRTEGILPGGEESSYRRLPFFVLFLLMTALGGVYVLFLPVLIICTTIYMVGVRVFGNLFLQMRKSMSFGWRPSEAYLSGKGTAKKEAKTGRKEG
;
A
#
# COMPACT_ATOMS: atom_id res chain seq x y z
N MET A 1 27.30 -19.72 -13.68
CA MET A 1 26.42 -19.47 -12.52
C MET A 1 25.76 -20.77 -12.13
N TYR A 2 25.87 -21.15 -10.86
CA TYR A 2 25.20 -22.34 -10.31
C TYR A 2 24.09 -21.87 -9.38
N TRP A 3 22.92 -22.49 -9.50
CA TRP A 3 21.74 -22.19 -8.68
C TRP A 3 21.50 -23.33 -7.71
N ASN A 4 21.30 -22.99 -6.44
CA ASN A 4 20.84 -23.92 -5.42
C ASN A 4 19.33 -23.73 -5.22
N LEU A 5 18.54 -24.76 -5.57
CA LEU A 5 17.07 -24.71 -5.48
C LEU A 5 16.55 -24.65 -4.04
N LYS A 6 17.31 -25.13 -3.06
CA LYS A 6 16.89 -25.21 -1.65
C LYS A 6 17.15 -23.89 -0.92
N SER A 7 18.26 -23.23 -1.22
CA SER A 7 18.61 -21.94 -0.62
C SER A 7 18.23 -20.74 -1.49
N MET A 8 17.71 -20.95 -2.70
CA MET A 8 17.38 -19.90 -3.68
C MET A 8 18.56 -18.95 -3.94
N ASN A 9 19.79 -19.44 -3.77
CA ASN A 9 21.00 -18.64 -3.91
C ASN A 9 21.71 -18.93 -5.23
N VAL A 10 22.21 -17.87 -5.87
CA VAL A 10 22.98 -17.94 -7.11
C VAL A 10 24.45 -17.72 -6.78
N VAL A 11 25.27 -18.74 -7.00
CA VAL A 11 26.71 -18.66 -6.76
C VAL A 11 27.42 -18.49 -8.11
N GLY A 12 28.11 -17.36 -8.24
CA GLY A 12 29.01 -17.07 -9.35
C GLY A 12 30.42 -17.54 -9.02
N MET A 13 30.81 -18.72 -9.51
CA MET A 13 32.20 -19.18 -9.40
C MET A 13 33.04 -18.55 -10.51
N ARG A 14 34.13 -17.87 -10.13
CA ARG A 14 35.12 -17.29 -11.05
C ARG A 14 36.37 -18.15 -11.23
N THR A 15 36.65 -19.07 -10.31
CA THR A 15 37.80 -19.98 -10.32
C THR A 15 37.31 -21.40 -10.04
N GLU A 16 37.86 -22.40 -10.73
CA GLU A 16 37.57 -23.80 -10.48
C GLU A 16 37.89 -24.15 -9.03
N GLY A 17 36.88 -24.56 -8.26
CA GLY A 17 36.97 -24.82 -6.84
C GLY A 17 35.75 -25.58 -6.32
N ILE A 18 35.88 -26.18 -5.13
CA ILE A 18 34.87 -27.05 -4.53
C ILE A 18 33.60 -26.22 -4.23
N LEU A 19 32.43 -26.73 -4.65
CA LEU A 19 31.13 -26.12 -4.36
C LEU A 19 30.91 -26.07 -2.84
N PRO A 20 30.64 -24.89 -2.24
CA PRO A 20 30.36 -24.79 -0.82
C PRO A 20 28.97 -25.38 -0.56
N GLY A 21 28.91 -26.64 -0.17
CA GLY A 21 27.66 -27.30 0.18
C GLY A 21 27.83 -28.78 0.49
N GLY A 22 27.13 -29.26 1.52
CA GLY A 22 27.13 -30.67 1.93
C GLY A 22 26.30 -31.56 0.97
N GLU A 23 26.25 -32.86 1.27
CA GLU A 23 25.59 -33.93 0.47
C GLU A 23 24.14 -33.62 0.06
N GLU A 24 23.47 -32.72 0.78
CA GLU A 24 22.08 -32.27 0.58
C GLU A 24 21.92 -31.10 -0.41
N SER A 25 23.01 -30.55 -0.96
CA SER A 25 22.97 -29.35 -1.81
C SER A 25 23.15 -29.67 -3.29
N SER A 26 22.04 -29.72 -4.01
CA SER A 26 22.05 -29.91 -5.46
C SER A 26 22.22 -28.57 -6.17
N TYR A 27 23.39 -28.37 -6.78
CA TYR A 27 23.71 -27.21 -7.60
C TYR A 27 23.46 -27.52 -9.08
N ARG A 28 22.48 -26.87 -9.71
CA ARG A 28 22.28 -26.96 -11.17
C ARG A 28 22.94 -25.78 -11.88
N ARG A 29 23.58 -26.07 -13.02
CA ARG A 29 23.98 -25.02 -13.97
C ARG A 29 22.72 -24.34 -14.46
N LEU A 30 22.65 -23.03 -14.31
CA LEU A 30 21.61 -22.27 -14.99
C LEU A 30 22.08 -21.93 -16.40
N PRO A 31 21.46 -22.51 -17.44
CA PRO A 31 21.71 -22.06 -18.80
C PRO A 31 21.12 -20.66 -18.96
N PHE A 32 21.89 -19.78 -19.60
CA PHE A 32 21.48 -18.40 -19.85
C PHE A 32 20.12 -18.30 -20.58
N PHE A 33 19.84 -19.25 -21.47
CA PHE A 33 18.58 -19.33 -22.21
C PHE A 33 17.34 -19.44 -21.31
N VAL A 34 17.42 -20.19 -20.20
CA VAL A 34 16.29 -20.33 -19.26
C VAL A 34 16.00 -19.01 -18.56
N LEU A 35 17.05 -18.29 -18.12
CA LEU A 35 16.92 -16.96 -17.53
C LEU A 35 16.32 -15.97 -18.53
N PHE A 36 16.79 -15.99 -19.78
CA PHE A 36 16.29 -15.12 -20.83
C PHE A 36 14.80 -15.37 -21.14
N LEU A 37 14.40 -16.63 -21.26
CA LEU A 37 13.02 -17.02 -21.52
C LEU A 37 12.13 -16.67 -20.32
N LEU A 38 12.60 -16.90 -19.09
CA LEU A 38 11.91 -16.50 -17.87
C LEU A 38 11.69 -14.99 -17.83
N MET A 39 12.73 -14.20 -18.10
CA MET A 39 12.63 -12.74 -18.11
C MET A 39 11.63 -12.25 -19.18
N THR A 40 11.68 -12.84 -20.37
CA THR A 40 10.74 -12.53 -21.47
C THR A 40 9.30 -12.92 -21.11
N ALA A 41 9.10 -14.09 -20.50
CA ALA A 41 7.79 -14.57 -20.07
C ALA A 41 7.21 -13.65 -18.98
N LEU A 42 7.97 -13.30 -17.96
CA LEU A 42 7.54 -12.37 -16.91
C LEU A 42 7.24 -10.98 -17.48
N GLY A 43 8.08 -10.48 -18.39
CA GLY A 43 7.84 -9.21 -19.08
C GLY A 43 6.56 -9.25 -19.94
N GLY A 44 6.34 -10.33 -20.68
CA GLY A 44 5.14 -10.55 -21.48
C GLY A 44 3.88 -10.60 -20.62
N VAL A 45 3.91 -11.36 -19.52
CA VAL A 45 2.83 -11.41 -18.52
C VAL A 45 2.55 -10.01 -17.98
N TYR A 46 3.57 -9.25 -17.60
CA TYR A 46 3.41 -7.88 -17.12
C TYR A 46 2.68 -6.98 -18.13
N VAL A 47 3.11 -7.01 -19.41
CA VAL A 47 2.48 -6.21 -20.47
C VAL A 47 1.04 -6.66 -20.74
N LEU A 48 0.74 -7.95 -20.69
CA LEU A 48 -0.62 -8.48 -20.86
C LEU A 48 -1.57 -8.05 -19.74
N PHE A 49 -1.09 -7.99 -18.50
CA PHE A 49 -1.90 -7.54 -17.36
C PHE A 49 -2.00 -6.02 -17.25
N LEU A 50 -1.11 -5.26 -17.87
CA LEU A 50 -1.10 -3.80 -17.86
C LEU A 50 -2.45 -3.18 -18.29
N PRO A 51 -3.05 -3.51 -19.45
CA PRO A 51 -4.34 -2.94 -19.84
C PRO A 51 -5.46 -3.32 -18.87
N VAL A 52 -5.45 -4.54 -18.33
CA VAL A 52 -6.44 -4.99 -17.34
C VAL A 52 -6.34 -4.16 -16.06
N LEU A 53 -5.11 -3.95 -15.56
CA LEU A 53 -4.87 -3.12 -14.37
C LEU A 53 -5.28 -1.67 -14.59
N ILE A 54 -5.00 -1.09 -15.77
CA ILE A 54 -5.44 0.26 -16.11
C ILE A 54 -6.95 0.37 -16.06
N ILE A 55 -7.68 -0.57 -16.68
CA ILE A 55 -9.14 -0.56 -16.70
C ILE A 55 -9.69 -0.71 -15.28
N CYS A 56 -9.21 -1.69 -14.52
CA CYS A 56 -9.64 -1.92 -13.14
C CYS A 56 -9.40 -0.70 -12.24
N THR A 57 -8.22 -0.09 -12.32
CA THR A 57 -7.88 1.09 -11.51
C THR A 57 -8.69 2.32 -11.93
N THR A 58 -8.95 2.49 -13.22
CA THR A 58 -9.81 3.57 -13.74
C THR A 58 -11.25 3.40 -13.25
N ILE A 59 -11.82 2.20 -13.39
CA ILE A 59 -13.17 1.90 -12.89
C ILE A 59 -13.25 2.12 -11.37
N TYR A 60 -12.24 1.66 -10.64
CA TYR A 60 -12.17 1.86 -9.19
C TYR A 60 -12.16 3.35 -8.82
N MET A 61 -11.32 4.17 -9.47
CA MET A 61 -11.28 5.61 -9.23
C MET A 61 -12.60 6.31 -9.57
N VAL A 62 -13.22 5.96 -10.69
CA VAL A 62 -14.54 6.50 -11.07
C VAL A 62 -15.59 6.10 -10.04
N GLY A 63 -15.62 4.84 -9.63
CA GLY A 63 -16.51 4.33 -8.59
C GLY A 63 -16.34 5.10 -7.28
N VAL A 64 -15.12 5.18 -6.76
CA VAL A 64 -14.82 5.92 -5.51
C VAL A 64 -15.19 7.40 -5.64
N ARG A 65 -14.98 8.03 -6.80
CA ARG A 65 -15.35 9.44 -7.01
C ARG A 65 -16.87 9.65 -7.05
N VAL A 66 -17.60 8.77 -7.73
CA VAL A 66 -19.06 8.87 -7.82
C VAL A 66 -19.70 8.53 -6.47
N PHE A 67 -19.35 7.39 -5.89
CA PHE A 67 -19.90 6.94 -4.60
C PHE A 67 -19.40 7.77 -3.41
N GLY A 68 -18.19 8.33 -3.46
CA GLY A 68 -17.68 9.22 -2.42
C GLY A 68 -18.50 10.52 -2.30
N ASN A 69 -18.96 11.07 -3.43
CA ASN A 69 -19.85 12.23 -3.43
C ASN A 69 -21.25 11.89 -2.91
N LEU A 70 -21.79 10.72 -3.28
CA LEU A 70 -23.04 10.19 -2.73
C LEU A 70 -22.95 9.97 -1.22
N PHE A 71 -21.83 9.43 -0.72
CA PHE A 71 -21.61 9.20 0.70
C PHE A 71 -21.50 10.53 1.49
N LEU A 72 -20.90 11.57 0.90
CA LEU A 72 -20.90 12.92 1.47
C LEU A 72 -22.31 13.54 1.50
N GLN A 73 -23.15 13.27 0.50
CA GLN A 73 -24.54 13.74 0.47
C GLN A 73 -25.44 12.96 1.44
N MET A 74 -25.31 11.63 1.51
CA MET A 74 -25.96 10.80 2.53
C MET A 74 -25.55 11.22 3.94
N ARG A 75 -24.28 11.55 4.17
CA ARG A 75 -23.84 12.15 5.44
C ARG A 75 -24.54 13.46 5.75
N LYS A 76 -24.82 14.33 4.76
CA LYS A 76 -25.60 15.57 5.01
C LYS A 76 -27.05 15.29 5.36
N SER A 77 -27.65 14.24 4.81
CA SER A 77 -29.04 13.85 5.13
C SER A 77 -29.16 13.10 6.47
N MET A 78 -28.12 12.35 6.87
CA MET A 78 -28.07 11.67 8.17
C MET A 78 -27.44 12.52 9.29
N SER A 79 -26.67 13.56 8.96
CA SER A 79 -26.21 14.56 9.93
C SER A 79 -27.32 15.56 10.20
N PHE A 80 -28.36 15.10 10.89
CA PHE A 80 -29.26 15.98 11.61
C PHE A 80 -28.44 16.69 12.69
N GLY A 81 -27.84 17.83 12.36
CA GLY A 81 -27.27 18.84 13.26
C GLY A 81 -26.16 18.44 14.24
N TRP A 82 -25.74 17.17 14.33
CA TRP A 82 -24.82 16.72 15.36
C TRP A 82 -23.38 17.16 15.05
N ARG A 83 -22.95 18.27 15.67
CA ARG A 83 -21.59 18.82 15.63
C ARG A 83 -20.95 18.69 17.02
N PRO A 84 -20.49 17.49 17.42
CA PRO A 84 -20.06 17.20 18.79
C PRO A 84 -18.89 18.08 19.25
N SER A 85 -18.05 18.53 18.31
CA SER A 85 -16.96 19.48 18.58
C SER A 85 -17.46 20.90 18.91
N GLU A 86 -18.59 21.35 18.36
CA GLU A 86 -19.17 22.66 18.68
C GLU A 86 -19.96 22.64 19.98
N ALA A 87 -20.65 21.52 20.28
CA ALA A 87 -21.34 21.32 21.55
C ALA A 87 -20.38 21.30 22.76
N TYR A 88 -19.15 20.81 22.59
CA TYR A 88 -18.16 20.78 23.66
C TYR A 88 -17.46 22.13 23.90
N LEU A 89 -17.35 22.97 22.87
CA LEU A 89 -16.65 24.25 22.95
C LEU A 89 -17.56 25.44 23.28
N SER A 90 -18.88 25.31 23.13
CA SER A 90 -19.85 26.36 23.47
C SER A 90 -19.88 26.71 24.96
N GLY A 91 -19.55 25.77 25.86
CA GLY A 91 -19.52 26.02 27.30
C GLY A 91 -18.21 26.61 27.84
N LYS A 92 -17.08 26.45 27.13
CA LYS A 92 -15.75 26.86 27.65
C LYS A 92 -15.45 28.34 27.42
N GLY A 93 -16.06 28.94 26.39
CA GLY A 93 -15.89 30.36 26.06
C GLY A 93 -16.72 31.31 26.92
N THR A 94 -17.91 30.89 27.36
CA THR A 94 -18.82 31.66 28.22
C THR A 94 -18.31 31.72 29.66
N ALA A 95 -17.87 30.59 30.23
CA ALA A 95 -17.28 30.53 31.57
C ALA A 95 -16.06 31.45 31.75
N LYS A 96 -15.24 31.65 30.71
CA LYS A 96 -14.07 32.55 30.75
C LYS A 96 -14.45 34.02 30.67
N LYS A 97 -15.62 34.36 30.10
CA LYS A 97 -16.16 35.72 30.06
C LYS A 97 -16.85 36.10 31.38
N GLU A 98 -17.55 35.17 32.01
CA GLU A 98 -18.19 35.37 33.32
C GLU A 98 -17.15 35.53 34.44
N ALA A 99 -16.11 34.70 34.46
CA ALA A 99 -15.02 34.82 35.44
C ALA A 99 -14.18 36.11 35.30
N LYS A 100 -14.12 36.70 34.09
CA LYS A 100 -13.46 38.00 33.87
C LYS A 100 -14.33 39.20 34.26
N THR A 101 -15.65 39.04 34.23
CA THR A 101 -16.60 40.10 34.57
C THR A 101 -16.76 40.19 36.10
N GLY A 102 -16.89 39.04 36.79
CA GLY A 102 -16.92 39.01 38.27
C GLY A 102 -15.61 39.41 38.96
N ARG A 103 -14.47 39.39 38.27
CA ARG A 103 -13.17 39.87 38.81
C ARG A 103 -12.95 41.38 38.64
N LYS A 104 -13.80 42.07 37.89
CA LYS A 104 -13.72 43.53 37.70
C LYS A 104 -14.68 44.32 38.58
N GLU A 105 -15.60 43.64 39.27
CA GLU A 105 -16.60 44.25 40.15
C GLU A 105 -16.41 43.87 41.65
N GLY A 106 -15.27 43.27 42.01
CA GLY A 106 -14.89 42.95 43.39
C GLY A 106 -13.62 43.66 43.82
#